data_AF-A0A2D5MTI0-F1
#
_entry.id   AF-A0A2D5MTI0-F1
#
_cell.length_a   1.000
_cell.length_b   1.000
_cell.length_c   1.000
_cell.angle_alpha   90.00
_cell.angle_beta   90.00
_cell.angle_gamma   90.00
#
_symmetry.space_group_name_H-M   'P 1'
#
loop_
_entity.id
_entity.type
_entity.pdbx_description
1 polymer ?
#
loop_
_entity_poly.entity_id
_entity_poly.type
_entity_poly.pdbx_seq_one_letter_code
_entity_poly.pdbx_strand_id
1 'polypeptide(L)'
;MREFVVSSWNGVMNYHHNPLRHIPDLQTRHLIMQVLAWMWCITFAIIVGSWSAFGISAIAHVFLIGAIAVTVGTFETAKRTPSAFEFIKGYHSYGRGRTYTIYHDKEGMPKKVYLDPNDPGGEHE
;
A
#
# COMPACT_ATOMS: atom_id res chain seq x y z
N MET A 1 23.98 14.45 7.83
CA MET A 1 23.10 13.58 8.66
C MET A 1 21.97 12.95 7.86
N ARG A 2 21.19 13.70 7.07
CA ARG A 2 20.06 13.14 6.30
C ARG A 2 20.47 12.05 5.31
N GLU A 3 21.57 12.23 4.57
CA GLU A 3 22.11 11.21 3.67
C GLU A 3 22.54 9.93 4.38
N PHE A 4 23.16 10.04 5.56
CA PHE A 4 23.55 8.88 6.36
C PHE A 4 22.32 8.06 6.76
N VAL A 5 21.29 8.72 7.30
CA VAL A 5 20.04 8.03 7.69
C VAL A 5 19.36 7.38 6.49
N VAL A 6 19.30 8.07 5.35
CA VAL A 6 18.68 7.54 4.12
C VAL A 6 19.51 6.39 3.54
N SER A 7 20.84 6.47 3.56
CA SER A 7 21.74 5.43 3.07
C SER A 7 21.67 4.18 3.95
N SER A 8 21.72 4.34 5.28
CA SER A 8 21.55 3.23 6.22
C SER A 8 20.17 2.58 6.10
N TRP A 9 19.11 3.38 5.97
CA TRP A 9 17.76 2.87 5.73
C TRP A 9 17.67 2.09 4.42
N ASN A 10 18.25 2.62 3.34
CA ASN A 10 18.27 1.93 2.06
C ASN A 10 19.08 0.62 2.11
N GLY A 11 20.19 0.58 2.85
CA GLY A 11 20.97 -0.66 2.99
C GLY A 11 20.22 -1.77 3.72
N VAL A 12 19.41 -1.43 4.72
CA VAL A 12 18.71 -2.41 5.56
C VAL A 12 17.32 -2.72 5.00
N MET A 13 16.49 -1.70 4.77
CA MET A 13 15.06 -1.86 4.49
C MET A 13 14.66 -1.78 3.01
N ASN A 14 15.51 -1.23 2.14
CA ASN A 14 15.15 -1.11 0.73
C ASN A 14 15.46 -2.40 -0.03
N TYR A 15 14.42 -3.08 -0.52
CA TYR A 15 14.56 -4.34 -1.26
C TYR A 15 15.42 -4.21 -2.53
N HIS A 16 15.51 -3.01 -3.12
CA HIS A 16 16.36 -2.78 -4.30
C HIS A 16 17.84 -2.61 -3.96
N HIS A 17 18.19 -2.25 -2.73
CA HIS A 17 19.59 -2.01 -2.34
C HIS A 17 20.13 -3.07 -1.38
N ASN A 18 19.26 -3.79 -0.68
CA ASN A 18 19.62 -4.87 0.21
C ASN A 18 20.24 -6.04 -0.59
N PRO A 19 21.30 -6.72 -0.09
CA PRO A 19 21.86 -7.93 -0.71
C PRO A 19 20.83 -9.03 -1.05
N LEU A 20 19.66 -9.04 -0.39
CA LEU A 20 18.52 -9.90 -0.70
C LEU A 20 17.82 -9.59 -2.05
N ARG A 21 18.25 -8.55 -2.79
CA ARG A 21 17.70 -8.23 -4.13
C ARG A 21 17.90 -9.35 -5.16
N HIS A 22 18.85 -10.27 -4.96
CA HIS A 22 19.13 -11.33 -5.92
C HIS A 22 18.02 -12.41 -5.98
N ILE A 23 17.13 -12.47 -4.98
CA ILE A 23 16.03 -13.44 -4.93
C ILE A 23 14.84 -12.89 -5.71
N PRO A 24 14.34 -13.51 -6.80
CA PRO A 24 13.32 -12.90 -7.67
C PRO A 24 11.95 -12.71 -6.99
N ASP A 25 11.63 -13.52 -5.98
CA ASP A 25 10.33 -13.49 -5.32
C ASP A 25 10.23 -12.46 -4.17
N LEU A 26 9.22 -11.58 -4.25
CA LEU A 26 9.02 -10.48 -3.31
C LEU A 26 8.48 -10.97 -1.95
N GLN A 27 7.65 -12.02 -1.95
CA GLN A 27 7.11 -12.59 -0.71
C GLN A 27 8.23 -13.22 0.12
N THR A 28 9.14 -13.95 -0.54
CA THR A 28 10.32 -14.54 0.12
C THR A 28 11.22 -13.47 0.73
N ARG A 29 11.49 -12.36 0.03
CA ARG A 29 12.28 -11.25 0.59
C ARG A 29 11.63 -10.64 1.84
N HIS A 30 10.32 -10.45 1.81
CA HIS A 30 9.58 -9.91 2.95
C HIS A 30 9.61 -10.84 4.16
N LEU A 31 9.44 -12.15 3.92
CA LEU A 31 9.53 -13.18 4.96
C LEU A 31 10.90 -13.20 5.64
N ILE A 32 11.99 -13.10 4.87
CA ILE A 32 13.35 -13.06 5.42
C ILE A 32 13.56 -11.82 6.29
N MET A 33 13.09 -10.65 5.84
CA MET A 33 13.15 -9.42 6.63
C MET A 33 12.38 -9.54 7.95
N GLN A 34 11.26 -10.25 7.95
CA GLN A 34 10.46 -10.50 9.15
C GLN A 34 11.14 -11.48 10.11
N VAL A 35 11.72 -12.58 9.61
CA VAL A 35 12.50 -13.51 10.44
C VAL A 35 13.69 -12.80 11.10
N LEU A 36 14.35 -11.90 10.38
CA LEU A 36 15.44 -11.09 10.94
C LEU A 36 14.94 -10.19 12.07
N ALA A 37 13.78 -9.54 11.91
CA ALA A 37 13.16 -8.75 12.98
C ALA A 37 12.81 -9.62 14.21
N TRP A 38 12.35 -10.85 14.01
CA TRP A 38 12.10 -11.81 15.08
C TRP A 38 13.37 -12.22 15.83
N MET A 39 14.48 -12.44 15.13
CA MET A 39 15.77 -12.73 15.76
C MET A 39 16.17 -11.61 16.72
N TRP A 40 16.10 -10.35 16.28
CA TRP A 40 16.45 -9.19 17.11
C TRP A 40 15.51 -9.03 18.31
N CYS A 41 14.21 -9.33 18.16
CA CYS A 41 13.27 -9.33 19.28
C CYS A 41 13.65 -10.33 20.37
N ILE A 42 14.08 -11.53 19.98
CA ILE A 42 14.55 -12.56 20.91
C ILE A 42 15.85 -12.13 21.59
N THR A 43 16.79 -11.51 20.85
CA THR A 43 18.02 -10.96 21.44
C THR A 43 17.71 -9.88 22.50
N PHE A 44 16.81 -8.94 22.22
CA PHE A 44 16.41 -7.93 23.20
C PHE A 44 15.70 -8.53 24.41
N ALA A 45 14.88 -9.56 24.22
CA ALA A 45 14.23 -10.27 25.31
C ALA A 45 15.21 -10.95 26.26
N ILE A 46 16.24 -11.62 25.71
CA ILE A 46 17.29 -12.25 26.50
C ILE A 46 18.08 -11.20 27.29
N ILE A 47 18.39 -10.05 26.67
CA ILE A 47 19.12 -8.95 27.32
C ILE A 47 18.31 -8.33 28.47
N VAL A 48 17.00 -8.15 28.29
CA VAL A 48 16.12 -7.54 29.31
C VAL A 48 15.75 -8.54 30.42
N GLY A 49 15.90 -9.85 30.20
CA GLY A 49 15.68 -10.89 31.21
C GLY A 49 14.22 -11.05 31.67
N SER A 50 13.28 -10.37 31.02
CA SER A 50 11.85 -10.36 31.39
C SER A 50 11.00 -11.03 30.31
N TRP A 51 10.44 -12.18 30.64
CA TRP A 51 9.52 -12.93 29.77
C TRP A 51 8.26 -12.11 29.42
N SER A 52 7.83 -11.24 30.33
CA SER A 52 6.67 -10.36 30.15
C SER A 52 6.93 -9.30 29.08
N ALA A 53 8.10 -8.65 29.12
CA ALA A 53 8.51 -7.64 28.13
C ALA A 53 8.71 -8.27 26.75
N PHE A 54 9.23 -9.49 26.69
CA PHE A 54 9.30 -10.28 25.47
C PHE A 54 7.91 -10.57 24.89
N GLY A 55 6.99 -11.06 25.71
CA GLY A 55 5.63 -11.40 25.27
C GLY A 55 4.91 -10.21 24.64
N ILE A 56 4.99 -9.03 25.27
CA ILE A 56 4.39 -7.80 24.73
C ILE A 56 5.05 -7.40 23.41
N SER A 57 6.37 -7.44 23.33
CA SER A 57 7.12 -7.11 22.11
C SER A 57 6.80 -8.06 20.95
N ALA A 58 6.73 -9.37 21.21
CA ALA A 58 6.41 -10.38 20.22
C ALA A 58 4.98 -10.21 19.68
N ILE A 59 4.00 -9.97 20.56
CA ILE A 59 2.62 -9.71 20.15
C ILE A 59 2.53 -8.45 19.28
N ALA A 60 3.18 -7.36 19.68
CA ALA A 60 3.20 -6.12 18.89
C ALA A 60 3.79 -6.34 17.48
N HIS A 61 4.87 -7.12 17.37
CA HIS A 61 5.47 -7.47 16.07
C HIS A 61 4.58 -8.35 15.20
N VAL A 62 3.88 -9.34 15.79
CA VAL A 62 2.91 -10.17 15.05
C VAL A 62 1.80 -9.30 14.47
N PHE A 63 1.26 -8.35 15.25
CA PHE A 63 0.24 -7.42 14.76
C PHE A 63 0.75 -6.55 13.61
N LEU A 64 1.97 -6.01 13.73
CA LEU A 64 2.59 -5.19 12.68
C LEU A 64 2.77 -5.99 11.39
N ILE A 65 3.30 -7.22 11.50
CA ILE A 65 3.49 -8.14 10.38
C ILE A 65 2.15 -8.51 9.73
N GLY A 66 1.13 -8.80 10.54
CA GLY A 66 -0.22 -9.09 10.08
C GLY A 66 -0.83 -7.93 9.29
N ALA A 67 -0.69 -6.70 9.77
CA ALA A 67 -1.18 -5.51 9.07
C ALA A 67 -0.51 -5.33 7.69
N ILE A 68 0.81 -5.56 7.60
CA ILE A 68 1.52 -5.50 6.32
C ILE A 68 1.04 -6.61 5.38
N ALA A 69 0.87 -7.85 5.88
CA ALA A 69 0.37 -8.97 5.09
C ALA A 69 -1.05 -8.70 4.54
N VAL A 70 -1.95 -8.14 5.37
CA VAL A 70 -3.28 -7.72 4.93
C VAL A 70 -3.20 -6.64 3.85
N THR A 71 -2.28 -5.69 3.97
CA THR A 71 -2.09 -4.62 2.96
C THR A 71 -1.64 -5.19 1.63
N VAL A 72 -0.62 -6.05 1.64
CA VAL A 72 -0.12 -6.74 0.43
C VAL A 72 -1.20 -7.63 -0.17
N GLY A 73 -1.94 -8.38 0.66
CA GLY A 73 -3.06 -9.21 0.22
C GLY A 73 -4.16 -8.39 -0.43
N THR A 74 -4.52 -7.25 0.15
CA THR A 74 -5.50 -6.31 -0.41
C THR A 74 -5.07 -5.81 -1.79
N PHE A 75 -3.79 -5.42 -1.94
CA PHE A 75 -3.25 -4.98 -3.23
C PHE A 75 -3.20 -6.09 -4.28
N GLU A 76 -2.79 -7.31 -3.89
CA GLU A 76 -2.75 -8.45 -4.81
C GLU A 76 -4.16 -8.88 -5.21
N THR A 77 -5.13 -8.87 -4.28
CA THR A 77 -6.54 -9.11 -4.58
C THR A 77 -7.09 -8.03 -5.53
N ALA A 78 -6.74 -6.76 -5.33
CA ALA A 78 -7.18 -5.68 -6.21
C ALA A 78 -6.61 -5.85 -7.63
N LYS A 79 -5.37 -6.34 -7.76
CA LYS A 79 -4.73 -6.61 -9.04
C LYS A 79 -5.31 -7.83 -9.76
N ARG A 80 -5.54 -8.94 -9.04
CA ARG A 80 -6.01 -10.21 -9.64
C ARG A 80 -7.52 -10.27 -9.83
N THR A 81 -8.28 -9.65 -8.94
CA THR A 81 -9.74 -9.73 -8.92
C THR A 81 -10.32 -8.40 -8.45
N PRO A 82 -10.27 -7.36 -9.30
CA PRO A 82 -10.78 -6.03 -8.95
C PRO A 82 -12.27 -6.04 -8.58
N SER A 83 -13.05 -7.02 -9.08
CA SER A 83 -14.45 -7.23 -8.70
C SER A 83 -14.67 -7.67 -7.25
N ALA A 84 -13.62 -8.11 -6.54
CA ALA A 84 -13.71 -8.45 -5.12
C ALA A 84 -13.99 -7.21 -4.23
N PHE A 85 -13.78 -6.00 -4.76
CA PHE A 85 -14.07 -4.74 -4.07
C PHE A 85 -15.38 -4.08 -4.51
N GLU A 86 -16.20 -4.74 -5.33
CA GLU A 86 -17.56 -4.29 -5.69
C GLU A 86 -18.55 -4.56 -4.53
N PHE A 87 -18.27 -4.00 -3.35
CA PHE A 87 -19.11 -4.18 -2.17
C PHE A 87 -20.48 -3.49 -2.29
N ILE A 88 -20.64 -2.57 -3.25
CA ILE A 88 -21.89 -1.86 -3.54
C ILE A 88 -22.20 -2.02 -5.05
N LYS A 89 -23.28 -2.74 -5.36
CA LYS A 89 -23.83 -2.79 -6.74
C LYS A 89 -24.17 -1.37 -7.21
N GLY A 90 -23.44 -0.88 -8.20
CA GLY A 90 -23.67 0.44 -8.83
C GLY A 90 -22.72 1.56 -8.39
N TYR A 91 -21.73 1.29 -7.54
CA TYR A 91 -20.69 2.27 -7.22
C TYR A 91 -19.56 2.21 -8.26
N HIS A 92 -19.82 2.81 -9.41
CA HIS A 92 -18.80 3.13 -10.41
C HIS A 92 -18.41 4.59 -10.22
N SER A 93 -17.09 4.86 -10.12
CA SER A 93 -16.59 6.22 -10.35
C SER A 93 -17.19 6.71 -11.66
N TYR A 94 -17.73 7.93 -11.69
CA TYR A 94 -18.15 8.53 -12.95
C TYR A 94 -16.97 8.41 -13.92
N GLY A 95 -17.16 7.69 -15.03
CA GLY A 95 -16.12 7.57 -16.03
C GLY A 95 -15.71 8.97 -16.45
N ARG A 96 -14.41 9.18 -16.75
CA ARG A 96 -13.94 10.36 -17.48
C ARG A 96 -14.44 10.26 -18.94
N GLY A 97 -15.76 10.22 -19.11
CA GLY A 97 -16.42 10.24 -20.39
C GLY A 97 -16.39 11.66 -20.91
N ARG A 98 -15.72 11.84 -22.05
CA ARG A 98 -15.72 13.08 -22.87
C ARG A 98 -17.11 13.55 -23.34
N THR A 99 -18.18 12.85 -22.97
CA THR A 99 -19.53 13.04 -23.52
C THR A 99 -20.31 14.14 -22.79
N TYR A 100 -20.10 14.33 -21.49
CA TYR A 100 -20.83 15.35 -20.71
C TYR A 100 -20.03 15.85 -19.51
N THR A 101 -20.18 17.14 -19.21
CA THR A 101 -19.70 17.76 -17.97
C THR A 101 -20.88 18.01 -17.05
N ILE A 102 -20.69 17.86 -15.74
CA ILE A 102 -21.71 18.16 -14.74
C ILE A 102 -21.54 19.62 -14.32
N TYR A 103 -22.52 20.46 -14.63
CA TYR A 103 -22.59 21.86 -14.18
C TYR A 103 -23.68 22.00 -13.11
N HIS A 104 -23.51 22.96 -12.19
CA HIS A 104 -24.55 23.31 -11.22
C HIS A 104 -25.31 24.54 -11.72
N ASP A 105 -26.64 24.53 -11.60
CA ASP A 105 -27.46 25.71 -11.92
C ASP A 105 -27.38 26.78 -10.80
N LYS A 106 -28.13 27.87 -10.96
CA LYS A 106 -28.17 28.99 -10.00
C LYS A 106 -28.76 28.59 -8.64
N GLU A 107 -29.52 27.51 -8.59
CA GLU A 107 -30.09 26.94 -7.37
C GLU A 107 -29.19 25.84 -6.76
N GLY A 108 -28.05 25.52 -7.40
CA GLY A 108 -27.08 24.53 -6.93
C GLY A 108 -27.42 23.08 -7.33
N MET A 109 -28.38 22.85 -8.23
CA MET A 109 -28.75 21.49 -8.65
C MET A 109 -27.84 21.02 -9.80
N PRO A 110 -27.36 19.76 -9.77
CA PRO A 110 -26.46 19.23 -10.80
C PRO A 110 -27.21 18.90 -12.09
N LYS A 111 -26.75 19.45 -13.22
CA LYS A 111 -27.27 19.21 -14.57
C LYS A 111 -26.15 18.67 -15.48
N LYS A 112 -26.48 17.64 -16.27
CA LYS A 112 -25.59 17.10 -17.30
C LYS A 112 -25.62 18.02 -18.52
N VAL A 113 -24.46 18.53 -18.92
CA VAL A 113 -24.26 19.34 -20.12
C VAL A 113 -23.40 18.54 -21.08
N TYR A 114 -23.96 18.16 -22.23
CA TYR A 114 -23.24 17.40 -23.25
C TYR A 114 -22.23 18.29 -23.96
N LEU A 115 -21.02 17.77 -24.18
CA LEU A 115 -19.97 18.46 -24.93
C LEU A 115 -20.22 18.33 -26.44
N ASP A 116 -19.74 19.30 -27.22
CA ASP A 116 -19.91 19.30 -28.67
C ASP A 116 -19.22 18.06 -29.30
N PRO A 117 -19.88 17.32 -30.19
CA PRO A 117 -19.29 16.16 -30.87
C PRO A 117 -17.96 16.44 -31.60
N ASN A 118 -17.70 17.70 -31.99
CA ASN A 118 -16.50 18.11 -32.72
C ASN A 118 -15.44 18.81 -31.85
N ASP A 119 -15.61 18.87 -30.53
CA ASP A 119 -14.60 19.45 -29.65
C ASP A 119 -13.45 18.45 -29.41
N PRO A 120 -12.22 18.72 -29.90
CA PRO A 120 -11.08 17.84 -29.70
C PRO A 120 -10.63 17.73 -28.24
N GLY A 121 -11.24 18.49 -27.31
CA GLY A 121 -11.21 18.23 -25.88
C GLY A 121 -9.80 18.23 -25.29
N GLY A 122 -9.35 19.43 -24.92
CA GLY A 122 -8.07 19.76 -24.26
C GLY A 122 -7.18 18.58 -23.86
N GLU A 123 -6.13 18.41 -24.66
CA GLU A 123 -4.81 17.84 -24.38
C GLU A 123 -4.53 17.45 -22.92
N HIS A 124 -4.96 16.24 -22.59
CA HIS A 124 -4.32 15.41 -21.58
C HIS A 124 -4.10 14.03 -22.19
N GLU A 125 -3.08 13.98 -23.03
CA GLU A 125 -2.28 12.76 -23.28
C GLU A 125 -1.42 12.46 -22.05
#